data_AF-A0A382MRS1-F1
#
_entry.id   AF-A0A382MRS1-F1
#
_cell.length_a   1.000
_cell.length_b   1.000
_cell.length_c   1.000
_cell.angle_alpha   90.00
_cell.angle_beta   90.00
_cell.angle_gamma   90.00
#
_symmetry.space_group_name_H-M   'P 1'
#
loop_
_entity.id
_entity.type
_entity.pdbx_description
1 polymer ?
#
loop_
_entity_poly.entity_id
_entity_poly.type
_entity_poly.pdbx_seq_one_letter_code
_entity_poly.pdbx_strand_id
1 'polypeptide(L)'
;MSKAQFAFLVVFLGPTLSTAACSGSSGNGPAGGGEAATLLSETGAIEGLAETRWAPRIPDGAAVPSFVVDPSWPKPLPNNWRISQIGGISVDSHDNIWVYHRPRALGSSSAGAMPRAGTNDQGVPVSAIGHPRPYADRNTGCCVPAPSLLKFDPAGNLLDAWGGPSDPGFLEENCRTEDGCFWPAREHGIFVDHNDFVYVSGNGQDGGSRQQQGVETYPWAPSFGDDSHILKFTAEGEFIYQIGYAGMEGPDSENIDGGPNGTPQPYLVADMSVDETTNRL
;
A
#
# COMPACT_ATOMS: atom_id res chain seq x y z
N MET A 1 -8.08 -31.55 9.44
CA MET A 1 -8.35 -30.25 8.80
C MET A 1 -7.21 -29.33 9.19
N SER A 2 -6.26 -29.11 8.28
CA SER A 2 -5.01 -28.40 8.52
C SER A 2 -5.21 -26.93 8.18
N LYS A 3 -4.96 -26.03 9.13
CA LYS A 3 -4.92 -24.57 8.93
C LYS A 3 -3.59 -24.23 8.27
N ALA A 4 -3.62 -23.56 7.12
CA ALA A 4 -2.43 -23.00 6.51
C ALA A 4 -2.02 -21.73 7.28
N GLN A 5 -0.76 -21.63 7.68
CA GLN A 5 -0.14 -20.40 8.20
C GLN A 5 0.78 -19.84 7.12
N PHE A 6 0.50 -18.64 6.63
CA PHE A 6 1.39 -17.89 5.76
C PHE A 6 2.10 -16.80 6.57
N ALA A 7 3.43 -16.74 6.44
CA ALA A 7 4.27 -15.71 7.05
C ALA A 7 4.90 -14.84 5.94
N PHE A 8 4.80 -13.52 6.09
CA PHE A 8 5.41 -12.53 5.20
C PHE A 8 6.92 -12.46 5.41
N LEU A 9 7.69 -12.45 4.31
CA LEU A 9 9.15 -12.24 4.33
C LEU A 9 9.48 -10.78 4.03
N VAL A 10 9.93 -10.04 5.05
CA VAL A 10 10.68 -8.78 4.86
C VAL A 10 12.16 -9.14 4.69
N VAL A 11 12.71 -8.88 3.50
CA VAL A 11 14.14 -9.08 3.23
C VAL A 11 14.92 -7.91 3.84
N PHE A 12 15.56 -8.12 5.00
CA PHE A 12 16.59 -7.22 5.50
C PHE A 12 17.92 -7.54 4.79
N LEU A 13 18.35 -6.65 3.90
CA LEU A 13 19.75 -6.54 3.50
C LEU A 13 20.54 -6.02 4.70
N GLY A 14 21.07 -6.93 5.52
CA GLY A 14 21.92 -6.57 6.66
C GLY A 14 23.21 -5.90 6.19
N PRO A 15 23.66 -4.80 6.83
CA PRO A 15 25.01 -4.33 6.65
C PRO A 15 25.94 -5.25 7.44
N THR A 16 26.95 -5.80 6.78
CA THR A 16 28.12 -6.37 7.46
C THR A 16 28.74 -5.27 8.32
N LEU A 17 28.61 -5.39 9.65
CA LEU A 17 29.28 -4.53 10.61
C LEU A 17 30.79 -4.86 10.59
N SER A 18 31.54 -4.19 9.73
CA SER A 18 32.99 -4.13 9.85
C SER A 18 33.33 -3.29 11.07
N THR A 19 33.85 -3.91 12.12
CA THR A 19 34.48 -3.21 13.25
C THR A 19 35.76 -2.53 12.77
N ALA A 20 35.65 -1.27 12.35
CA ALA A 20 36.80 -0.39 12.17
C ALA A 20 37.17 0.19 13.55
N ALA A 21 38.22 -0.35 14.15
CA ALA A 21 38.89 0.28 15.28
C ALA A 21 39.58 1.56 14.82
N CYS A 22 39.02 2.73 15.12
CA CYS A 22 39.74 3.99 14.98
C CYS A 22 40.71 4.14 16.15
N SER A 23 41.99 3.88 15.88
CA SER A 23 43.10 4.17 16.77
C SER A 23 43.40 5.68 16.82
N GLY A 24 43.13 6.29 17.98
CA GLY A 24 43.95 7.28 18.66
C GLY A 24 44.04 8.73 18.15
N SER A 25 43.63 9.69 18.97
CA SER A 25 44.47 10.85 19.37
C SER A 25 43.83 11.68 20.50
N SER A 26 44.51 11.72 21.65
CA SER A 26 44.66 12.84 22.62
C SER A 26 43.45 13.48 23.34
N GLY A 27 43.34 13.25 24.66
CA GLY A 27 42.70 14.17 25.62
C GLY A 27 42.15 13.51 26.90
N ASN A 28 42.63 13.92 28.08
CA ASN A 28 42.34 13.37 29.42
C ASN A 28 40.87 13.41 29.89
N GLY A 29 40.37 12.34 30.54
CA GLY A 29 39.11 12.29 31.33
C GLY A 29 38.66 10.84 31.66
N PRO A 30 38.04 10.55 32.82
CA PRO A 30 38.31 9.32 33.58
C PRO A 30 37.59 8.05 33.10
N ALA A 31 38.19 6.92 33.51
CA ALA A 31 37.73 5.55 33.27
C ALA A 31 36.27 5.31 33.68
N GLY A 32 35.45 4.83 32.75
CA GLY A 32 34.05 4.44 33.01
C GLY A 32 33.51 3.34 32.10
N GLY A 33 34.37 2.65 31.33
CA GLY A 33 33.93 1.65 30.34
C GLY A 33 33.42 0.33 30.93
N GLY A 34 33.79 0.00 32.18
CA GLY A 34 33.38 -1.25 32.83
C GLY A 34 32.00 -1.18 33.50
N GLU A 35 31.61 0.00 34.01
CA GLU A 35 30.39 0.15 34.79
C GLU A 35 29.12 0.16 33.91
N ALA A 36 29.19 0.80 32.73
CA ALA A 36 28.07 0.80 31.79
C ALA A 36 27.76 -0.61 31.24
N ALA A 37 28.79 -1.41 30.94
CA ALA A 37 28.62 -2.79 30.48
C ALA A 37 28.07 -3.71 31.59
N THR A 38 28.48 -3.46 32.84
CA THR A 38 27.99 -4.22 34.00
C THR A 38 26.54 -3.87 34.33
N LEU A 39 26.17 -2.57 34.30
CA LEU A 39 24.79 -2.10 34.49
C LEU A 39 23.83 -2.62 33.42
N LEU A 40 24.24 -2.69 32.16
CA LEU A 40 23.43 -3.25 31.08
C LEU A 40 23.21 -4.76 31.24
N SER A 41 24.17 -5.47 31.85
CA SER A 41 24.06 -6.89 32.17
C SER A 41 23.19 -7.16 33.41
N GLU A 42 23.29 -6.33 34.46
CA GLU A 42 22.52 -6.50 35.70
C GLU A 42 21.04 -6.09 35.57
N THR A 43 20.72 -5.18 34.65
CA THR A 43 19.35 -4.72 34.39
C THR A 43 18.55 -5.67 33.50
N GLY A 44 19.15 -6.78 33.03
CA GLY A 44 18.53 -7.66 32.03
C GLY A 44 18.29 -6.97 30.69
N ALA A 45 18.85 -5.77 30.46
CA ALA A 45 18.66 -5.02 29.23
C ALA A 45 19.25 -5.76 28.01
N ILE A 46 20.34 -6.50 28.20
CA ILE A 46 20.91 -7.39 27.17
C ILE A 46 19.98 -8.60 26.91
N GLU A 47 19.35 -9.15 27.94
CA GLU A 47 18.39 -10.26 27.82
C GLU A 47 17.08 -9.80 27.15
N GLY A 48 16.64 -8.57 27.42
CA GLY A 48 15.51 -7.93 26.74
C GLY A 48 15.78 -7.56 25.27
N LEU A 49 17.05 -7.37 24.89
CA LEU A 49 17.47 -7.23 23.49
C LEU A 49 17.61 -8.59 22.78
N ALA A 50 17.96 -9.65 23.53
CA ALA A 50 18.00 -11.03 23.04
C ALA A 50 16.60 -11.65 22.88
N GLU A 51 15.57 -11.13 23.59
CA GLU A 51 14.17 -11.31 23.22
C GLU A 51 13.84 -10.49 21.97
N THR A 52 14.41 -10.94 20.86
CA THR A 52 14.06 -10.55 19.51
C THR A 52 12.60 -10.98 19.27
N ARG A 53 11.63 -10.17 19.73
CA ARG A 53 10.17 -10.39 19.62
C ARG A 53 9.66 -10.53 18.17
N TRP A 54 10.55 -10.39 17.20
CA TRP A 54 10.31 -10.46 15.76
C TRP A 54 10.96 -11.66 15.08
N ALA A 55 11.70 -12.52 15.81
CA ALA A 55 12.15 -13.79 15.27
C ALA A 55 11.00 -14.82 15.37
N PRO A 56 10.61 -15.48 14.26
CA PRO A 56 9.64 -16.58 14.34
C PRO A 56 10.16 -17.63 15.32
N ARG A 57 9.38 -17.94 16.35
CA ARG A 57 9.67 -19.08 17.23
C ARG A 57 9.40 -20.35 16.43
N ILE A 58 10.41 -20.83 15.71
CA ILE A 58 10.37 -22.15 15.07
C ILE A 58 10.61 -23.17 16.19
N PRO A 59 9.65 -24.06 16.50
CA PRO A 59 9.86 -25.09 17.51
C PRO A 59 11.07 -25.97 17.15
N ASP A 60 11.82 -26.42 18.14
CA ASP A 60 12.91 -27.37 17.91
C ASP A 60 12.38 -28.62 17.20
N GLY A 61 12.96 -28.93 16.03
CA GLY A 61 12.53 -30.05 15.19
C GLY A 61 11.35 -29.75 14.25
N ALA A 62 10.83 -28.52 14.21
CA ALA A 62 9.88 -28.12 13.17
C ALA A 62 10.57 -28.11 11.81
N ALA A 63 9.99 -28.84 10.85
CA ALA A 63 10.41 -28.77 9.46
C ALA A 63 10.13 -27.35 8.95
N VAL A 64 11.17 -26.63 8.54
CA VAL A 64 11.02 -25.33 7.90
C VAL A 64 10.30 -25.56 6.56
N PRO A 65 9.16 -24.89 6.29
CA PRO A 65 8.50 -25.00 5.00
C PRO A 65 9.45 -24.61 3.87
N SER A 66 9.51 -25.42 2.81
CA SER A 66 10.17 -25.04 1.57
C SER A 66 9.14 -24.47 0.61
N PHE A 67 9.53 -23.42 -0.11
CA PHE A 67 8.67 -22.74 -1.07
C PHE A 67 9.29 -22.85 -2.46
N VAL A 68 8.44 -23.01 -3.46
CA VAL A 68 8.80 -22.92 -4.88
C VAL A 68 7.94 -21.85 -5.52
N VAL A 69 8.51 -21.12 -6.47
CA VAL A 69 7.74 -20.14 -7.25
C VAL A 69 6.77 -20.90 -8.14
N ASP A 70 5.49 -20.52 -8.10
CA ASP A 70 4.51 -20.94 -9.10
C ASP A 70 4.45 -19.88 -10.21
N PRO A 71 5.04 -20.14 -11.39
CA PRO A 71 5.02 -19.19 -12.50
C PRO A 71 3.66 -19.10 -13.21
N SER A 72 2.71 -19.97 -12.88
CA SER A 72 1.36 -19.99 -13.46
C SER A 72 0.35 -19.16 -12.68
N TRP A 73 0.76 -18.59 -11.54
CA TRP A 73 -0.06 -17.73 -10.70
C TRP A 73 0.36 -16.24 -10.82
N PRO A 74 -0.58 -15.30 -10.92
CA PRO A 74 -2.01 -15.52 -11.18
C PRO A 74 -2.24 -15.96 -12.63
N LYS A 75 -3.43 -16.50 -12.93
CA LYS A 75 -3.80 -16.83 -14.31
C LYS A 75 -3.89 -15.55 -15.16
N PRO A 76 -3.78 -15.67 -16.50
CA PRO A 76 -3.91 -14.52 -17.39
C PRO A 76 -5.20 -13.74 -17.12
N LEU A 77 -5.07 -12.43 -16.91
CA LEU A 77 -6.21 -11.56 -16.66
C LEU A 77 -7.08 -11.40 -17.93
N PRO A 78 -8.39 -11.20 -17.77
CA PRO A 78 -9.28 -10.88 -18.88
C PRO A 78 -9.00 -9.48 -19.45
N ASN A 79 -9.71 -9.10 -20.51
CA ASN A 79 -9.77 -7.72 -21.02
C ASN A 79 -8.42 -7.11 -21.43
N ASN A 80 -7.40 -7.94 -21.69
CA ASN A 80 -6.01 -7.52 -21.92
C ASN A 80 -5.45 -6.67 -20.77
N TRP A 81 -5.89 -6.96 -19.55
CA TRP A 81 -5.46 -6.23 -18.37
C TRP A 81 -3.98 -6.38 -18.07
N ARG A 82 -3.41 -5.33 -17.48
CA ARG A 82 -2.04 -5.28 -17.00
C ARG A 82 -2.01 -4.83 -15.55
N ILE A 83 -1.27 -5.60 -14.75
CA ILE A 83 -0.91 -5.22 -13.40
C ILE A 83 0.38 -4.39 -13.46
N SER A 84 0.50 -3.47 -12.51
CA SER A 84 1.62 -2.54 -12.38
C SER A 84 2.43 -2.87 -11.13
N GLN A 85 3.05 -1.86 -10.51
CA GLN A 85 3.56 -1.97 -9.15
C GLN A 85 2.46 -2.46 -8.20
N ILE A 86 2.62 -3.69 -7.70
CA ILE A 86 1.89 -4.23 -6.56
C ILE A 86 2.55 -3.64 -5.32
N GLY A 87 1.75 -3.04 -4.44
CA GLY A 87 2.28 -2.49 -3.20
C GLY A 87 1.75 -3.19 -1.95
N GLY A 88 0.75 -4.05 -2.07
CA GLY A 88 0.23 -4.81 -0.95
C GLY A 88 -0.74 -5.90 -1.37
N ILE A 89 -0.86 -6.87 -0.48
CA ILE A 89 -1.71 -8.04 -0.60
C ILE A 89 -2.41 -8.27 0.74
N SER A 90 -3.61 -8.83 0.70
CA SER A 90 -4.34 -9.25 1.89
C SER A 90 -5.02 -10.59 1.60
N VAL A 91 -5.32 -11.37 2.64
CA VAL A 91 -6.04 -12.64 2.51
C VAL A 91 -7.26 -12.55 3.40
N ASP A 92 -8.44 -12.76 2.82
CA ASP A 92 -9.69 -12.70 3.56
C ASP A 92 -10.03 -14.04 4.24
N SER A 93 -11.11 -14.04 5.02
CA SER A 93 -11.57 -15.21 5.78
C SER A 93 -12.00 -16.41 4.91
N HIS A 94 -12.11 -16.20 3.59
CA HIS A 94 -12.55 -17.17 2.59
C HIS A 94 -11.37 -17.69 1.74
N ASP A 95 -10.13 -17.44 2.16
CA ASP A 95 -8.90 -17.74 1.42
C ASP A 95 -8.79 -17.00 0.06
N ASN A 96 -9.53 -15.91 -0.15
CA ASN A 96 -9.31 -15.09 -1.34
C ASN A 96 -8.10 -14.19 -1.13
N ILE A 97 -7.29 -14.08 -2.17
CA ILE A 97 -6.09 -13.26 -2.21
C ILE A 97 -6.45 -11.94 -2.86
N TRP A 98 -6.42 -10.88 -2.07
CA TRP A 98 -6.60 -9.51 -2.52
C TRP A 98 -5.26 -8.90 -2.86
N VAL A 99 -5.19 -8.22 -4.00
CA VAL A 99 -4.00 -7.53 -4.47
C VAL A 99 -4.43 -6.11 -4.82
N TYR A 100 -3.77 -5.11 -4.24
CA TYR A 100 -3.81 -3.78 -4.83
C TYR A 100 -2.58 -3.56 -5.70
N HIS A 101 -2.78 -2.89 -6.82
CA HIS A 101 -1.70 -2.37 -7.63
C HIS A 101 -1.92 -0.90 -7.91
N ARG A 102 -0.90 -0.26 -8.48
CA ARG A 102 -0.93 1.16 -8.85
C ARG A 102 -1.04 1.29 -10.36
N PRO A 103 -2.24 1.27 -10.97
CA PRO A 103 -2.44 1.43 -12.41
C PRO A 103 -1.61 2.57 -13.02
N ARG A 104 -1.54 3.69 -12.29
CA ARG A 104 -0.79 4.89 -12.65
C ARG A 104 0.70 4.65 -12.87
N ALA A 105 1.32 3.64 -12.24
CA ALA A 105 2.74 3.33 -12.42
C ALA A 105 3.05 2.62 -13.76
N LEU A 106 2.03 2.21 -14.55
CA LEU A 106 2.27 1.77 -15.92
C LEU A 106 2.73 2.95 -16.78
N GLY A 107 3.60 2.70 -17.74
CA GLY A 107 3.96 3.68 -18.76
C GLY A 107 2.87 3.84 -19.82
N SER A 108 2.95 4.91 -20.61
CA SER A 108 1.97 5.24 -21.66
C SER A 108 1.80 4.14 -22.71
N SER A 109 2.85 3.41 -23.05
CA SER A 109 2.80 2.27 -23.99
C SER A 109 2.08 1.06 -23.41
N SER A 110 2.27 0.77 -22.12
CA SER A 110 1.64 -0.35 -21.41
C SER A 110 0.18 -0.10 -21.04
N ALA A 111 -0.23 1.16 -20.99
CA ALA A 111 -1.62 1.62 -20.89
C ALA A 111 -2.17 2.11 -22.25
N GLY A 112 -1.58 1.61 -23.34
CA GLY A 112 -1.74 2.16 -24.68
C GLY A 112 -3.15 2.05 -25.25
N ALA A 113 -4.02 1.18 -24.73
CA ALA A 113 -5.41 1.08 -25.18
C ALA A 113 -6.43 1.89 -24.37
N MET A 114 -6.00 2.67 -23.35
CA MET A 114 -6.95 3.46 -22.55
C MET A 114 -7.61 4.58 -23.35
N PRO A 115 -8.92 4.82 -23.15
CA PRO A 115 -9.62 5.92 -23.82
C PRO A 115 -9.16 7.28 -23.29
N ARG A 116 -9.52 8.33 -24.02
CA ARG A 116 -9.43 9.72 -23.54
C ARG A 116 -10.45 9.93 -22.43
N ALA A 117 -10.00 10.42 -21.28
CA ALA A 117 -10.87 10.84 -20.17
C ALA A 117 -10.99 12.36 -20.04
N GLY A 118 -10.02 13.13 -20.54
CA GLY A 118 -10.04 14.59 -20.44
C GLY A 118 -8.91 15.27 -21.20
N THR A 119 -8.53 16.47 -20.73
CA THR A 119 -7.34 17.23 -21.16
C THR A 119 -6.58 17.74 -19.95
N ASN A 120 -5.26 17.87 -20.05
CA ASN A 120 -4.46 18.62 -19.08
C ASN A 120 -4.55 20.14 -19.34
N ASP A 121 -3.82 20.95 -18.56
CA ASP A 121 -3.88 22.42 -18.64
C ASP A 121 -3.32 22.96 -19.97
N GLN A 122 -2.50 22.15 -20.63
CA GLN A 122 -1.95 22.42 -21.97
C GLN A 122 -2.91 22.04 -23.10
N GLY A 123 -4.12 21.55 -22.78
CA GLY A 123 -5.11 21.10 -23.76
C GLY A 123 -4.79 19.75 -24.41
N VAL A 124 -3.76 19.04 -23.94
CA VAL A 124 -3.39 17.72 -24.44
C VAL A 124 -4.37 16.68 -23.90
N PRO A 125 -4.99 15.84 -24.76
CA PRO A 125 -5.85 14.76 -24.29
C PRO A 125 -5.11 13.83 -23.33
N VAL A 126 -5.76 13.37 -22.26
CA VAL A 126 -5.18 12.42 -21.29
C VAL A 126 -6.10 11.22 -21.05
N SER A 127 -5.51 10.08 -20.70
CA SER A 127 -6.24 8.89 -20.23
C SER A 127 -6.77 9.07 -18.81
N ALA A 128 -7.67 8.19 -18.35
CA ALA A 128 -8.14 8.21 -16.97
C ALA A 128 -7.00 8.09 -15.94
N ILE A 129 -5.89 7.41 -16.23
CA ILE A 129 -4.71 7.37 -15.33
C ILE A 129 -3.66 8.46 -15.63
N GLY A 130 -4.04 9.57 -16.29
CA GLY A 130 -3.20 10.77 -16.49
C GLY A 130 -2.14 10.71 -17.58
N HIS A 131 -2.02 9.64 -18.36
CA HIS A 131 -1.06 9.59 -19.45
C HIS A 131 -1.49 10.48 -20.63
N PRO A 132 -0.59 11.27 -21.24
CA PRO A 132 -0.86 11.98 -22.48
C PRO A 132 -1.28 11.05 -23.62
N ARG A 133 -2.29 11.48 -24.37
CA ARG A 133 -2.94 10.77 -25.50
C ARG A 133 -3.10 11.70 -26.71
N PRO A 134 -2.02 12.31 -27.24
CA PRO A 134 -2.13 13.24 -28.39
C PRO A 134 -2.72 12.59 -29.65
N TYR A 135 -2.70 11.26 -29.74
CA TYR A 135 -3.26 10.46 -30.83
C TYR A 135 -4.32 9.47 -30.31
N ALA A 136 -5.20 9.90 -29.40
CA ALA A 136 -6.18 9.04 -28.72
C ALA A 136 -7.08 8.21 -29.66
N ASP A 137 -7.25 8.66 -30.91
CA ASP A 137 -7.98 7.99 -32.00
C ASP A 137 -7.16 6.91 -32.73
N ARG A 138 -5.82 6.94 -32.61
CA ARG A 138 -4.90 5.94 -33.14
C ARG A 138 -4.61 4.90 -32.06
N ASN A 139 -5.51 3.93 -31.89
CA ASN A 139 -5.34 2.77 -31.03
C ASN A 139 -4.22 1.83 -31.54
N THR A 140 -2.95 2.24 -31.40
CA THR A 140 -1.79 1.38 -31.67
C THR A 140 -1.23 0.72 -30.40
N GLY A 141 -1.90 0.87 -29.26
CA GLY A 141 -1.53 0.22 -28.01
C GLY A 141 -2.33 -1.05 -27.76
N CYS A 142 -1.67 -2.10 -27.28
CA CYS A 142 -2.39 -3.14 -26.57
C CYS A 142 -2.64 -2.62 -25.16
N CYS A 143 -3.62 -3.23 -24.51
CA CYS A 143 -3.63 -3.34 -23.07
C CYS A 143 -4.11 -2.09 -22.31
N VAL A 144 -4.92 -2.38 -21.29
CA VAL A 144 -5.43 -1.41 -20.34
C VAL A 144 -5.00 -1.86 -18.94
N PRO A 145 -4.71 -0.94 -18.01
CA PRO A 145 -4.52 -1.32 -16.61
C PRO A 145 -5.76 -2.04 -16.08
N ALA A 146 -5.59 -3.02 -15.20
CA ALA A 146 -6.71 -3.54 -14.43
C ALA A 146 -7.23 -2.47 -13.44
N PRO A 147 -8.43 -2.64 -12.87
CA PRO A 147 -8.86 -1.90 -11.68
C PRO A 147 -7.83 -1.99 -10.54
N SER A 148 -7.77 -0.98 -9.67
CA SER A 148 -6.73 -0.88 -8.64
C SER A 148 -6.73 -2.06 -7.66
N LEU A 149 -7.88 -2.68 -7.40
CA LEU A 149 -8.01 -3.87 -6.56
C LEU A 149 -8.42 -5.09 -7.39
N LEU A 150 -7.79 -6.22 -7.07
CA LEU A 150 -8.01 -7.51 -7.71
C LEU A 150 -8.21 -8.57 -6.63
N LYS A 151 -9.26 -9.39 -6.77
CA LYS A 151 -9.57 -10.51 -5.88
C LYS A 151 -9.36 -11.82 -6.63
N PHE A 152 -8.52 -12.70 -6.08
CA PHE A 152 -8.22 -14.00 -6.66
C PHE A 152 -8.59 -15.14 -5.71
N ASP A 153 -8.90 -16.31 -6.26
CA ASP A 153 -8.88 -17.54 -5.47
C ASP A 153 -7.42 -18.07 -5.32
N PRO A 154 -7.17 -19.06 -4.45
CA PRO A 154 -5.85 -19.66 -4.30
C PRO A 154 -5.29 -20.29 -5.58
N ALA A 155 -6.15 -20.67 -6.53
CA ALA A 155 -5.74 -21.21 -7.82
C ALA A 155 -5.36 -20.11 -8.84
N GLY A 156 -5.45 -18.83 -8.45
CA GLY A 156 -5.10 -17.68 -9.28
C GLY A 156 -6.16 -17.32 -10.32
N ASN A 157 -7.40 -17.81 -10.19
CA ASN A 157 -8.51 -17.29 -10.96
C ASN A 157 -8.89 -15.91 -10.42
N LEU A 158 -9.07 -14.94 -11.32
CA LEU A 158 -9.65 -13.66 -10.95
C LEU A 158 -11.14 -13.85 -10.65
N LEU A 159 -11.55 -13.49 -9.44
CA LEU A 159 -12.93 -13.54 -8.97
C LEU A 159 -13.63 -12.21 -9.15
N ASP A 160 -12.93 -11.12 -8.83
CA ASP A 160 -13.46 -9.76 -8.91
C ASP A 160 -12.34 -8.73 -9.11
N ALA A 161 -12.69 -7.56 -9.64
CA ALA A 161 -11.79 -6.44 -9.83
C ALA A 161 -12.57 -5.12 -9.87
N TRP A 162 -12.17 -4.17 -9.03
CA TRP A 162 -12.81 -2.86 -8.96
C TRP A 162 -11.84 -1.79 -8.45
N GLY A 163 -12.26 -0.54 -8.57
CA GLY A 163 -11.65 0.57 -7.85
C GLY A 163 -10.67 1.41 -8.65
N GLY A 164 -10.67 2.69 -8.29
CA GLY A 164 -9.75 3.68 -8.81
C GLY A 164 -10.02 4.09 -10.26
N PRO A 165 -9.18 4.97 -10.79
CA PRO A 165 -9.39 5.63 -12.09
C PRO A 165 -9.26 4.70 -13.31
N SER A 166 -8.68 3.52 -13.15
CA SER A 166 -8.60 2.54 -14.24
C SER A 166 -9.87 1.72 -14.39
N ASP A 167 -10.76 1.78 -13.40
CA ASP A 167 -12.08 1.17 -13.42
C ASP A 167 -13.12 2.16 -13.97
N PRO A 168 -13.65 1.95 -15.19
CA PRO A 168 -14.53 2.92 -15.83
C PRO A 168 -15.80 3.17 -15.01
N GLY A 169 -16.05 4.44 -14.66
CA GLY A 169 -17.25 4.85 -13.92
C GLY A 169 -17.14 4.73 -12.40
N PHE A 170 -16.08 4.10 -11.86
CA PHE A 170 -15.99 3.82 -10.43
C PHE A 170 -15.98 5.08 -9.57
N LEU A 171 -15.29 6.14 -10.00
CA LEU A 171 -15.23 7.41 -9.25
C LEU A 171 -16.54 8.22 -9.36
N GLU A 172 -17.33 7.96 -10.40
CA GLU A 172 -18.61 8.62 -10.63
C GLU A 172 -19.78 7.87 -9.98
N GLU A 173 -19.65 6.56 -9.76
CA GLU A 173 -20.74 5.69 -9.31
C GLU A 173 -20.52 5.14 -7.90
N ASN A 174 -19.30 4.69 -7.56
CA ASN A 174 -19.00 3.95 -6.33
C ASN A 174 -18.20 4.77 -5.31
N CYS A 175 -17.32 5.66 -5.75
CA CYS A 175 -16.49 6.51 -4.87
C CYS A 175 -16.70 7.99 -5.21
N ARG A 176 -17.90 8.48 -4.90
CA ARG A 176 -18.30 9.83 -5.26
C ARG A 176 -17.89 10.85 -4.19
N THR A 177 -17.48 12.02 -4.65
CA THR A 177 -17.08 13.12 -3.75
C THR A 177 -18.24 13.61 -2.90
N GLU A 178 -19.46 13.62 -3.44
CA GLU A 178 -20.67 14.00 -2.69
C GLU A 178 -20.99 13.06 -1.52
N ASP A 179 -20.54 11.81 -1.57
CA ASP A 179 -20.68 10.83 -0.48
C ASP A 179 -19.52 10.92 0.53
N GLY A 180 -18.53 11.78 0.25
CA GLY A 180 -17.31 11.90 1.05
C GLY A 180 -16.25 10.85 0.72
N CYS A 181 -16.34 10.20 -0.45
CA CYS A 181 -15.29 9.31 -0.93
C CYS A 181 -14.26 10.07 -1.77
N PHE A 182 -13.01 10.04 -1.32
CA PHE A 182 -11.90 10.66 -2.03
C PHE A 182 -10.87 9.58 -2.38
N TRP A 183 -10.85 9.11 -3.63
CA TRP A 183 -9.89 8.07 -4.00
C TRP A 183 -8.42 8.54 -3.83
N PRO A 184 -7.51 7.72 -3.28
CA PRO A 184 -6.15 8.18 -3.00
C PRO A 184 -5.36 8.55 -4.26
N ALA A 185 -4.48 9.54 -4.13
CA ALA A 185 -3.55 9.97 -5.18
C ALA A 185 -2.46 8.92 -5.48
N ARG A 186 -2.19 7.99 -4.55
CA ARG A 186 -1.39 6.78 -4.82
C ARG A 186 -1.75 5.69 -3.82
N GLU A 187 -2.37 4.60 -4.29
CA GLU A 187 -2.74 3.45 -3.45
C GLU A 187 -1.51 2.92 -2.70
N HIS A 188 -1.62 2.65 -1.39
CA HIS A 188 -0.47 2.29 -0.56
C HIS A 188 -0.74 1.21 0.49
N GLY A 189 -1.97 1.09 0.97
CA GLY A 189 -2.37 0.03 1.89
C GLY A 189 -3.63 -0.65 1.42
N ILE A 190 -3.72 -1.95 1.69
CA ILE A 190 -4.95 -2.74 1.62
C ILE A 190 -5.06 -3.60 2.88
N PHE A 191 -6.26 -3.69 3.44
CA PHE A 191 -6.58 -4.66 4.48
C PHE A 191 -8.01 -5.16 4.28
N VAL A 192 -8.24 -6.47 4.44
CA VAL A 192 -9.59 -7.04 4.45
C VAL A 192 -9.87 -7.58 5.84
N ASP A 193 -10.94 -7.09 6.46
CA ASP A 193 -11.29 -7.48 7.83
C ASP A 193 -12.09 -8.79 7.89
N HIS A 194 -12.30 -9.26 9.11
CA HIS A 194 -13.07 -10.48 9.42
C HIS A 194 -14.57 -10.37 9.12
N ASN A 195 -15.06 -9.18 8.74
CA ASN A 195 -16.44 -8.94 8.29
C ASN A 195 -16.50 -8.69 6.77
N ASP A 196 -15.43 -9.04 6.04
CA ASP A 196 -15.28 -8.89 4.59
C ASP A 196 -15.33 -7.44 4.09
N PHE A 197 -15.05 -6.46 4.94
CA PHE A 197 -14.84 -5.09 4.49
C PHE A 197 -13.42 -4.87 4.01
N VAL A 198 -13.29 -4.10 2.93
CA VAL A 198 -12.01 -3.78 2.30
C VAL A 198 -11.62 -2.35 2.64
N TYR A 199 -10.44 -2.20 3.22
CA TYR A 199 -9.85 -0.94 3.58
C TYR A 199 -8.74 -0.59 2.59
N VAL A 200 -8.77 0.63 2.08
CA VAL A 200 -7.81 1.14 1.10
C VAL A 200 -7.25 2.46 1.59
N SER A 201 -5.94 2.62 1.52
CA SER A 201 -5.27 3.87 1.87
C SER A 201 -4.29 4.30 0.78
N GLY A 202 -3.77 5.52 0.91
CA GLY A 202 -2.74 6.03 0.01
C GLY A 202 -1.58 6.73 0.68
N ASN A 203 -0.58 7.02 -0.15
CA ASN A 203 0.58 7.81 0.22
C ASN A 203 1.04 8.76 -0.89
N GLY A 204 0.12 9.17 -1.76
CA GLY A 204 0.33 10.31 -2.64
C GLY A 204 0.67 11.53 -1.80
N GLN A 205 1.59 12.34 -2.29
CA GLN A 205 1.91 13.63 -1.68
C GLN A 205 1.39 14.71 -2.61
N ASP A 206 1.22 15.94 -2.15
CA ASP A 206 0.90 17.08 -3.00
C ASP A 206 1.98 17.18 -4.10
N GLY A 207 1.49 17.21 -5.34
CA GLY A 207 2.25 16.98 -6.57
C GLY A 207 2.75 15.56 -6.86
N GLY A 208 2.85 14.69 -5.87
CA GLY A 208 3.13 13.27 -6.04
C GLY A 208 4.44 12.96 -6.78
N SER A 209 4.65 11.68 -7.08
CA SER A 209 5.82 11.23 -7.85
C SER A 209 5.85 11.70 -9.31
N ARG A 210 4.77 12.35 -9.80
CA ARG A 210 4.66 12.81 -11.19
C ARG A 210 4.84 14.32 -11.36
N GLN A 211 4.47 15.18 -10.41
CA GLN A 211 4.93 16.58 -10.43
C GLN A 211 6.44 16.66 -10.21
N GLN A 212 7.03 15.74 -9.44
CA GLN A 212 8.50 15.55 -9.38
C GLN A 212 9.11 15.12 -10.73
N GLN A 213 8.31 14.61 -11.68
CA GLN A 213 8.70 14.29 -13.05
C GLN A 213 8.16 15.30 -14.08
N GLY A 214 7.62 16.44 -13.65
CA GLY A 214 7.11 17.50 -14.52
C GLY A 214 5.80 17.16 -15.26
N VAL A 215 5.03 16.18 -14.78
CA VAL A 215 3.71 15.81 -15.33
C VAL A 215 2.63 16.29 -14.37
N GLU A 216 1.73 17.15 -14.85
CA GLU A 216 0.62 17.74 -14.09
C GLU A 216 -0.26 16.68 -13.40
N THR A 217 -0.87 17.09 -12.29
CA THR A 217 -1.79 16.30 -11.47
C THR A 217 -2.98 15.78 -12.26
N TYR A 218 -3.55 14.64 -11.84
CA TYR A 218 -4.62 13.97 -12.58
C TYR A 218 -5.91 14.81 -12.55
N PRO A 219 -6.73 14.82 -13.62
CA PRO A 219 -7.97 15.63 -13.66
C PRO A 219 -8.99 15.32 -12.56
N TRP A 220 -8.94 14.11 -12.01
CA TRP A 220 -9.78 13.62 -10.93
C TRP A 220 -9.02 13.48 -9.61
N ALA A 221 -7.69 13.64 -9.62
CA ALA A 221 -6.95 13.52 -8.38
C ALA A 221 -7.36 14.70 -7.51
N PRO A 222 -7.89 14.44 -6.32
CA PRO A 222 -8.14 15.50 -5.39
C PRO A 222 -6.84 16.28 -5.18
N SER A 223 -6.80 17.55 -5.59
CA SER A 223 -5.69 18.47 -5.35
C SER A 223 -5.67 18.91 -3.88
N PHE A 224 -6.09 18.04 -2.96
CA PHE A 224 -6.37 18.39 -1.57
C PHE A 224 -5.11 18.38 -0.71
N GLY A 225 -3.99 17.85 -1.21
CA GLY A 225 -2.74 17.73 -0.46
C GLY A 225 -2.26 16.28 -0.44
N ASP A 226 -1.59 15.88 0.65
CA ASP A 226 -1.12 14.51 0.82
C ASP A 226 -2.29 13.54 1.12
N ASP A 227 -2.15 12.28 0.69
CA ASP A 227 -3.05 11.21 1.08
C ASP A 227 -2.95 11.01 2.61
N SER A 228 -4.07 11.19 3.29
CA SER A 228 -4.12 11.23 4.76
C SER A 228 -5.40 10.60 5.31
N HIS A 229 -5.91 9.62 4.59
CA HIS A 229 -7.19 9.01 4.89
C HIS A 229 -7.20 7.53 4.52
N ILE A 230 -8.20 6.84 5.05
CA ILE A 230 -8.48 5.42 4.77
C ILE A 230 -9.94 5.35 4.32
N LEU A 231 -10.17 4.64 3.23
CA LEU A 231 -11.50 4.37 2.68
C LEU A 231 -11.91 2.96 3.06
N LYS A 232 -13.17 2.80 3.46
CA LYS A 232 -13.78 1.49 3.73
C LYS A 232 -14.84 1.19 2.68
N PHE A 233 -14.78 -0.02 2.12
CA PHE A 233 -15.70 -0.54 1.12
C PHE A 233 -16.26 -1.90 1.54
N THR A 234 -17.39 -2.31 0.96
CA THR A 234 -17.77 -3.74 0.90
C THR A 234 -16.78 -4.51 0.03
N ALA A 235 -16.84 -5.84 0.08
CA ALA A 235 -16.07 -6.69 -0.83
C ALA A 235 -16.41 -6.41 -2.31
N GLU A 236 -17.63 -5.98 -2.61
CA GLU A 236 -18.08 -5.66 -3.97
C GLU A 236 -17.73 -4.23 -4.41
N GLY A 237 -17.01 -3.45 -3.59
CA GLY A 237 -16.57 -2.11 -3.94
C GLY A 237 -17.62 -1.01 -3.73
N GLU A 238 -18.63 -1.24 -2.89
CA GLU A 238 -19.56 -0.18 -2.45
C GLU A 238 -18.91 0.62 -1.31
N PHE A 239 -18.87 1.95 -1.44
CA PHE A 239 -18.27 2.83 -0.43
C PHE A 239 -19.12 2.89 0.85
N ILE A 240 -18.46 2.73 2.00
CA ILE A 240 -19.10 2.74 3.32
C ILE A 240 -18.82 4.06 4.05
N TYR A 241 -17.55 4.39 4.29
CA TYR A 241 -17.13 5.67 4.86
C TYR A 241 -15.63 5.90 4.72
N GLN A 242 -15.20 7.12 5.05
CA GLN A 242 -13.80 7.53 5.12
C GLN A 242 -13.37 7.78 6.57
N ILE A 243 -12.12 7.45 6.89
CA ILE A 243 -11.42 7.72 8.15
C ILE A 243 -10.36 8.77 7.87
N GLY A 244 -10.43 9.89 8.59
CA GLY A 244 -9.62 11.08 8.34
C GLY A 244 -10.05 11.87 7.11
N TYR A 245 -9.62 13.13 7.01
CA TYR A 245 -9.73 13.92 5.80
C TYR A 245 -8.54 13.64 4.88
N ALA A 246 -8.78 13.65 3.57
CA ALA A 246 -7.72 13.71 2.57
C ALA A 246 -7.08 15.11 2.60
N GLY A 247 -5.78 15.22 2.33
CA GLY A 247 -5.14 16.51 2.12
C GLY A 247 -4.50 17.16 3.35
N MET A 248 -4.17 16.40 4.39
CA MET A 248 -3.46 16.97 5.53
C MET A 248 -2.04 17.40 5.13
N GLU A 249 -1.55 18.52 5.69
CA GLU A 249 -0.19 19.02 5.41
C GLU A 249 0.92 18.21 6.09
N GLY A 250 0.57 17.40 7.09
CA GLY A 250 1.53 16.63 7.86
C GLY A 250 0.87 15.66 8.85
N PRO A 251 1.68 14.79 9.49
CA PRO A 251 1.20 13.86 10.49
C PRO A 251 0.84 14.57 11.80
N ASP A 252 -0.27 14.18 12.41
CA ASP A 252 -0.68 14.60 13.75
C ASP A 252 -1.17 13.37 14.54
N SER A 253 -0.24 12.69 15.22
CA SER A 253 -0.51 11.42 15.91
C SER A 253 -1.49 11.55 17.07
N GLU A 254 -1.70 12.76 17.60
CA GLU A 254 -2.62 13.00 18.73
C GLU A 254 -4.03 13.34 18.26
N ASN A 255 -4.24 13.51 16.95
CA ASN A 255 -5.53 13.81 16.36
C ASN A 255 -6.36 12.53 16.19
N ILE A 256 -6.98 12.11 17.29
CA ILE A 256 -7.77 10.88 17.37
C ILE A 256 -9.24 11.04 16.97
N ASP A 257 -9.73 12.27 16.83
CA ASP A 257 -11.16 12.57 16.59
C ASP A 257 -11.42 13.76 15.63
N GLY A 258 -10.38 14.32 15.01
CA GLY A 258 -10.50 15.46 14.11
C GLY A 258 -10.89 15.11 12.66
N GLY A 259 -11.04 13.82 12.33
CA GLY A 259 -11.55 13.36 11.05
C GLY A 259 -13.09 13.39 10.94
N PRO A 260 -13.65 13.02 9.77
CA PRO A 260 -15.09 12.90 9.59
C PRO A 260 -15.70 11.92 10.60
N ASN A 261 -16.88 12.24 11.13
CA ASN A 261 -17.58 11.43 12.13
C ASN A 261 -16.77 11.14 13.42
N GLY A 262 -15.80 11.98 13.76
CA GLY A 262 -14.97 11.80 14.96
C GLY A 262 -13.92 10.70 14.83
N THR A 263 -13.52 10.35 13.60
CA THR A 263 -12.46 9.37 13.36
C THR A 263 -11.07 9.98 13.60
N PRO A 264 -10.04 9.15 13.84
CA PRO A 264 -8.66 9.62 13.83
C PRO A 264 -8.26 10.21 12.48
N GLN A 265 -7.20 11.02 12.49
CA GLN A 265 -6.63 11.65 11.32
C GLN A 265 -5.27 11.01 10.99
N PRO A 266 -5.22 10.01 10.09
CA PRO A 266 -3.98 9.39 9.70
C PRO A 266 -3.23 10.23 8.66
N TYR A 267 -2.03 9.78 8.27
CA TYR A 267 -1.19 10.43 7.26
C TYR A 267 -0.31 9.42 6.53
N LEU A 268 -0.34 9.40 5.20
CA LEU A 268 0.45 8.51 4.32
C LEU A 268 0.43 7.02 4.72
N VAL A 269 -0.75 6.50 5.06
CA VAL A 269 -0.93 5.15 5.65
C VAL A 269 -0.38 4.07 4.73
N ALA A 270 0.54 3.27 5.27
CA ALA A 270 1.17 2.15 4.57
C ALA A 270 0.54 0.80 4.89
N ASP A 271 0.15 0.63 6.15
CA ASP A 271 -0.38 -0.62 6.68
C ASP A 271 -1.46 -0.29 7.70
N MET A 272 -2.42 -1.21 7.82
CA MET A 272 -3.55 -1.07 8.72
C MET A 272 -4.10 -2.45 9.07
N SER A 273 -4.66 -2.59 10.27
CA SER A 273 -5.24 -3.85 10.72
C SER A 273 -6.44 -3.58 11.58
N VAL A 274 -7.50 -4.36 11.43
CA VAL A 274 -8.66 -4.31 12.34
C VAL A 274 -8.56 -5.45 13.34
N ASP A 275 -8.57 -5.12 14.63
CA ASP A 275 -8.65 -6.10 15.70
C ASP A 275 -9.99 -6.83 15.65
N GLU A 276 -9.94 -8.16 15.52
CA GLU A 276 -11.12 -9.00 15.33
C GLU A 276 -12.07 -9.01 16.53
N THR A 277 -11.57 -8.72 17.74
CA THR A 277 -12.38 -8.79 18.96
C THR A 277 -13.09 -7.47 19.22
N THR A 278 -12.43 -6.36 18.93
CA THR A 278 -12.85 -5.01 19.30
C THR A 278 -13.35 -4.19 18.12
N ASN A 279 -13.14 -4.64 16.88
CA ASN A 279 -13.43 -3.90 15.66
C ASN A 279 -12.75 -2.53 15.60
N ARG A 280 -11.57 -2.43 16.20
CA ARG A 280 -10.74 -1.22 16.18
C ARG A 280 -9.68 -1.34 15.10
N LEU A 281 -9.60 -0.32 14.26
CA LEU A 281 -8.50 -0.10 13.32
C LEU A 281 -7.24 0.35 14.06
#